data_AF-A0A811UTL7-F1
#
_entry.id   AF-A0A811UTL7-F1
#
_cell.length_a   1.000
_cell.length_b   1.000
_cell.length_c   1.000
_cell.angle_alpha   90.00
_cell.angle_beta   90.00
_cell.angle_gamma   90.00
#
_symmetry.space_group_name_H-M   'P 1'
#
loop_
_entity.id
_entity.type
_entity.pdbx_description
1 polymer ?
#
loop_
_entity_poly.entity_id
_entity_poly.type
_entity_poly.pdbx_seq_one_letter_code
_entity_poly.pdbx_strand_id
1 'polypeptide(L)'
;MKSSLPVSETDREGNVNSEADASNAQLSIEDSNNPCTVIITHKSNPKLKLSNKEFQRIKSKLLEEIDESEDFDTNFGFLSSVLENGWIKLTCQNTGTREWVLKTINKLNTSLEMDLMASISIAFPKTFICTINLSAEDIITEDALKRRLAKQNKDLSTEEWTLLHNVKLEDGGESFVYCIDEKSKEHIEAAEKKLFLNFSQIFIDIADDT
;
A
#
# COMPACT_ATOMS: atom_id res chain seq x y z
N MET A 1 -1.16 -91.02 -37.04
CA MET A 1 -0.50 -90.57 -38.29
C MET A 1 -1.00 -89.16 -38.59
N LYS A 2 -0.05 -88.19 -38.66
CA LYS A 2 -0.08 -86.86 -39.33
C LYS A 2 -1.23 -85.90 -38.95
N SER A 3 -0.92 -84.81 -38.23
CA SER A 3 -0.57 -83.46 -38.78
C SER A 3 -1.84 -82.62 -38.95
N SER A 4 -1.99 -81.36 -38.54
CA SER A 4 -1.06 -80.30 -38.12
C SER A 4 -1.86 -79.20 -37.38
N LEU A 5 -1.27 -78.60 -36.35
CA LEU A 5 -1.48 -77.20 -35.91
C LEU A 5 -0.81 -76.25 -36.98
N PRO A 6 -0.94 -74.90 -36.99
CA PRO A 6 -0.94 -74.07 -35.77
C PRO A 6 -1.54 -72.62 -35.83
N VAL A 7 -1.38 -71.94 -34.68
CA VAL A 7 -1.26 -70.47 -34.39
C VAL A 7 -2.54 -69.63 -34.52
N SER A 8 -2.90 -68.74 -33.59
CA SER A 8 -2.19 -68.00 -32.51
C SER A 8 -3.16 -67.82 -31.32
N GLU A 9 -2.77 -68.11 -30.07
CA GLU A 9 -1.91 -67.30 -29.18
C GLU A 9 -2.53 -65.94 -28.84
N THR A 10 -2.69 -65.49 -27.59
CA THR A 10 -2.29 -65.96 -26.25
C THR A 10 -3.02 -65.01 -25.28
N ASP A 11 -3.63 -65.52 -24.21
CA ASP A 11 -3.11 -65.53 -22.83
C ASP A 11 -2.83 -64.11 -22.26
N ARG A 12 -3.14 -63.74 -21.02
CA ARG A 12 -3.63 -64.44 -19.82
C ARG A 12 -3.73 -63.37 -18.72
N GLU A 13 -4.50 -63.71 -17.69
CA GLU A 13 -4.25 -63.51 -16.24
C GLU A 13 -3.63 -62.16 -15.80
N GLY A 14 -4.23 -61.36 -14.92
CA GLY A 14 -4.93 -61.71 -13.70
C GLY A 14 -4.28 -60.96 -12.52
N ASN A 15 -5.07 -60.80 -11.45
CA ASN A 15 -4.65 -60.58 -10.06
C ASN A 15 -4.39 -59.15 -9.50
N VAL A 16 -5.37 -58.70 -8.68
CA VAL A 16 -5.30 -58.48 -7.20
C VAL A 16 -4.51 -57.30 -6.60
N ASN A 17 -5.17 -56.69 -5.57
CA ASN A 17 -4.72 -55.71 -4.55
C ASN A 17 -4.66 -54.23 -5.02
N SER A 18 -4.95 -53.18 -4.23
CA SER A 18 -5.06 -52.96 -2.78
C SER A 18 -5.66 -51.57 -2.50
N GLU A 19 -6.27 -51.43 -1.31
CA GLU A 19 -6.34 -50.30 -0.37
C GLU A 19 -6.24 -48.82 -0.83
N ALA A 20 -7.27 -48.08 -0.40
CA ALA A 20 -7.29 -46.73 0.18
C ALA A 20 -6.10 -45.79 -0.10
N ASP A 21 -6.39 -44.69 -0.81
CA ASP A 21 -5.89 -43.37 -0.40
C ASP A 21 -6.63 -42.22 -1.12
N ALA A 22 -6.45 -41.01 -0.56
CA ALA A 22 -6.77 -39.69 -1.09
C ALA A 22 -8.14 -39.06 -0.74
N SER A 23 -8.22 -38.64 0.53
CA SER A 23 -8.52 -37.25 0.93
C SER A 23 -9.02 -36.31 -0.17
N ASN A 24 -10.34 -36.10 -0.21
CA ASN A 24 -10.94 -35.00 -0.95
C ASN A 24 -10.81 -33.69 -0.13
N ALA A 25 -9.59 -33.15 -0.08
CA ALA A 25 -9.37 -31.77 0.35
C ALA A 25 -9.74 -30.87 -0.82
N GLN A 26 -10.97 -30.35 -0.78
CA GLN A 26 -11.39 -29.25 -1.63
C GLN A 26 -10.54 -28.02 -1.29
N LEU A 27 -9.42 -27.88 -1.99
CA LEU A 27 -8.72 -26.62 -2.18
C LEU A 27 -9.73 -25.67 -2.83
N SER A 28 -10.28 -24.78 -2.02
CA SER A 28 -10.97 -23.59 -2.49
C SER A 28 -10.03 -22.86 -3.44
N ILE A 29 -10.49 -22.72 -4.68
CA ILE A 29 -9.90 -21.87 -5.70
C ILE A 29 -9.80 -20.47 -5.10
N GLU A 30 -8.60 -20.07 -4.64
CA GLU A 30 -8.33 -18.70 -4.25
C GLU A 30 -8.31 -17.84 -5.52
N ASP A 31 -9.06 -16.74 -5.47
CA ASP A 31 -9.20 -15.74 -6.52
C ASP A 31 -7.86 -15.41 -7.19
N SER A 32 -7.73 -15.76 -8.46
CA SER A 32 -6.56 -15.51 -9.32
C SER A 32 -6.35 -14.01 -9.66
N ASN A 33 -6.96 -13.09 -8.91
CA ASN A 33 -6.93 -11.66 -9.17
C ASN A 33 -6.53 -10.80 -7.97
N ASN A 34 -6.15 -11.39 -6.83
CA ASN A 34 -5.60 -10.61 -5.72
C ASN A 34 -4.07 -10.68 -5.75
N PRO A 35 -3.36 -9.61 -6.15
CA PRO A 35 -1.91 -9.62 -6.11
C PRO A 35 -1.47 -9.89 -4.66
N CYS A 36 -0.51 -10.80 -4.45
CA CYS A 36 0.08 -11.08 -3.14
C CYS A 36 0.94 -9.90 -2.67
N THR A 37 0.32 -8.74 -2.50
CA THR A 37 0.97 -7.47 -2.19
C THR A 37 0.80 -7.13 -0.72
N VAL A 38 1.88 -6.59 -0.13
CA VAL A 38 1.89 -5.97 1.18
C VAL A 38 2.32 -4.53 1.04
N ILE A 39 1.60 -3.64 1.68
CA ILE A 39 2.02 -2.25 1.86
C ILE A 39 2.55 -2.05 3.26
N ILE A 40 3.75 -1.46 3.37
CA ILE A 40 4.38 -1.07 4.62
C ILE A 40 4.45 0.45 4.66
N THR A 41 3.97 1.05 5.74
CA THR A 41 3.99 2.50 5.94
C THR A 41 4.29 2.85 7.38
N HIS A 42 4.67 4.11 7.63
CA HIS A 42 4.67 4.63 8.98
C HIS A 42 3.20 4.83 9.44
N LYS A 43 2.87 4.51 10.69
CA LYS A 43 1.50 4.67 11.22
C LYS A 43 1.00 6.12 11.15
N SER A 44 1.91 7.07 11.25
CA SER A 44 1.62 8.51 11.09
C SER A 44 1.57 9.00 9.63
N ASN A 45 1.66 8.13 8.62
CA ASN A 45 1.49 8.54 7.23
C ASN A 45 0.10 9.17 7.01
N PRO A 46 -0.05 10.29 6.28
CA PRO A 46 0.95 10.94 5.43
C PRO A 46 1.87 11.97 6.11
N LYS A 47 1.74 12.22 7.42
CA LYS A 47 2.58 13.19 8.16
C LYS A 47 4.05 12.79 8.16
N LEU A 48 4.31 11.49 8.34
CA LEU A 48 5.66 10.94 8.29
C LEU A 48 5.73 9.90 7.18
N LYS A 49 6.65 10.14 6.24
CA LYS A 49 6.89 9.31 5.06
C LYS A 49 8.17 8.51 5.26
N LEU A 50 8.18 7.26 4.79
CA LEU A 50 9.39 6.46 4.74
C LEU A 50 10.36 7.05 3.70
N SER A 51 11.57 7.30 4.14
CA SER A 51 12.71 7.69 3.30
C SER A 51 13.36 6.47 2.64
N ASN A 52 14.20 6.71 1.63
CA ASN A 52 14.98 5.63 1.02
C ASN A 52 15.90 4.94 2.04
N LYS A 53 16.48 5.70 2.98
CA LYS A 53 17.31 5.14 4.05
C LYS A 53 16.51 4.17 4.93
N GLU A 54 15.29 4.54 5.31
CA GLU A 54 14.40 3.68 6.08
C GLU A 54 13.93 2.47 5.28
N PHE A 55 13.62 2.63 3.99
CA PHE A 55 13.33 1.53 3.10
C PHE A 55 14.47 0.49 3.06
N GLN A 56 15.72 0.92 2.91
CA GLN A 56 16.86 0.00 2.96
C GLN A 56 16.99 -0.68 4.32
N ARG A 57 16.79 0.04 5.43
CA ARG A 57 16.83 -0.55 6.79
C ARG A 57 15.77 -1.62 6.98
N ILE A 58 14.53 -1.36 6.55
CA ILE A 58 13.42 -2.31 6.60
C ILE A 58 13.76 -3.54 5.75
N LYS A 59 14.27 -3.33 4.53
CA LYS A 59 14.66 -4.42 3.64
C LYS A 59 15.77 -5.29 4.24
N SER A 60 16.82 -4.69 4.79
CA SER A 60 17.90 -5.42 5.46
C SER A 60 17.38 -6.24 6.64
N LYS A 61 16.49 -5.67 7.47
CA LYS A 61 15.91 -6.42 8.60
C LYS A 61 14.98 -7.54 8.17
N LEU A 62 14.22 -7.38 7.10
CA LEU A 62 13.44 -8.49 6.55
C LEU A 62 14.33 -9.62 6.03
N LEU A 63 15.48 -9.30 5.42
CA LEU A 63 16.44 -10.31 4.98
C LEU A 63 17.10 -11.03 6.17
N GLU A 64 17.48 -10.31 7.22
CA GLU A 64 17.99 -10.92 8.46
C GLU A 64 16.96 -11.88 9.08
N GLU A 65 15.68 -11.51 9.13
CA GLU A 65 14.61 -12.38 9.64
C GLU A 65 14.34 -13.61 8.74
N ILE A 66 14.71 -13.55 7.45
CA ILE A 66 14.70 -14.72 6.56
C ILE A 66 15.88 -15.64 6.89
N ASP A 67 17.09 -15.07 7.02
CA ASP A 67 18.30 -15.82 7.33
C ASP A 67 18.22 -16.52 8.71
N GLU A 68 17.52 -15.91 9.67
CA GLU A 68 17.28 -16.45 11.01
C GLU A 68 16.05 -17.39 11.08
N SER A 69 15.29 -17.54 10.00
CA SER A 69 14.07 -18.35 10.03
C SER A 69 14.39 -19.85 10.08
N GLU A 70 13.80 -20.54 11.06
CA GLU A 70 13.82 -22.02 11.13
C GLU A 70 12.69 -22.66 10.29
N ASP A 71 11.86 -21.84 9.64
CA ASP A 71 10.75 -22.30 8.79
C ASP A 71 11.26 -22.64 7.39
N PHE A 72 11.69 -23.89 7.22
CA PHE A 72 12.14 -24.44 5.94
C PHE A 72 10.98 -24.76 4.97
N ASP A 73 9.75 -24.77 5.45
CA ASP A 73 8.57 -25.09 4.65
C ASP A 73 8.03 -23.84 3.92
N THR A 74 8.28 -22.64 4.48
CA THR A 74 7.92 -21.38 3.82
C THR A 74 8.96 -20.98 2.77
N ASN A 75 8.59 -21.08 1.50
CA ASN A 75 9.37 -20.50 0.41
C ASN A 75 9.17 -18.98 0.33
N PHE A 76 10.07 -18.21 0.98
CA PHE A 76 10.07 -16.75 0.99
C PHE A 76 10.41 -16.16 -0.38
N GLY A 77 9.38 -15.86 -1.17
CA GLY A 77 9.53 -15.34 -2.53
C GLY A 77 9.05 -13.90 -2.68
N PHE A 78 9.89 -13.03 -3.24
CA PHE A 78 9.54 -11.63 -3.54
C PHE A 78 9.73 -11.33 -5.03
N LEU A 79 8.67 -10.84 -5.67
CA LEU A 79 8.66 -10.42 -7.07
C LEU A 79 9.17 -8.99 -7.24
N SER A 80 8.82 -8.08 -6.31
CA SER A 80 9.29 -6.70 -6.35
C SER A 80 9.21 -6.01 -4.98
N SER A 81 10.03 -4.96 -4.82
CA SER A 81 10.01 -4.05 -3.67
C SER A 81 10.21 -2.61 -4.16
N VAL A 82 9.20 -1.76 -4.00
CA VAL A 82 9.23 -0.37 -4.48
C VAL A 82 8.87 0.58 -3.35
N LEU A 83 9.60 1.69 -3.22
CA LEU A 83 9.22 2.81 -2.36
C LEU A 83 8.52 3.85 -3.23
N GLU A 84 7.24 4.11 -2.95
CA GLU A 84 6.42 5.11 -3.65
C GLU A 84 5.81 6.03 -2.61
N ASN A 85 5.91 7.35 -2.78
CA ASN A 85 5.22 8.34 -1.96
C ASN A 85 5.32 8.18 -0.42
N GLY A 86 6.40 7.57 0.08
CA GLY A 86 6.61 7.37 1.51
C GLY A 86 6.11 6.04 2.08
N TRP A 87 5.70 5.10 1.23
CA TRP A 87 5.28 3.75 1.59
C TRP A 87 5.96 2.71 0.70
N ILE A 88 6.16 1.51 1.23
CA ILE A 88 6.81 0.41 0.53
C ILE A 88 5.73 -0.53 0.03
N LYS A 89 5.73 -0.80 -1.27
CA LYS A 89 4.96 -1.86 -1.90
C LYS A 89 5.86 -3.08 -2.11
N LEU A 90 5.56 -4.16 -1.38
CA LEU A 90 6.18 -5.47 -1.56
C LEU A 90 5.23 -6.37 -2.33
N THR A 91 5.68 -6.94 -3.43
CA THR A 91 4.94 -7.97 -4.16
C THR A 91 5.55 -9.32 -3.84
N CYS A 92 4.82 -10.16 -3.11
CA CYS A 92 5.22 -11.50 -2.74
C CYS A 92 4.85 -12.50 -3.83
N GLN A 93 5.58 -13.62 -3.89
CA GLN A 93 5.33 -14.70 -4.83
C GLN A 93 4.13 -15.56 -4.45
N ASN A 94 3.85 -15.67 -3.15
CA ASN A 94 2.78 -16.52 -2.59
C ASN A 94 2.17 -15.89 -1.32
N THR A 95 1.04 -16.44 -0.89
CA THR A 95 0.29 -16.00 0.28
C THR A 95 1.04 -16.24 1.59
N GLY A 96 1.81 -17.33 1.70
CA GLY A 96 2.65 -17.61 2.86
C GLY A 96 3.69 -16.52 3.13
N THR A 97 4.39 -16.07 2.09
CA THR A 97 5.35 -14.95 2.19
C THR A 97 4.63 -13.66 2.59
N ARG A 98 3.45 -13.38 2.03
CA ARG A 98 2.65 -12.20 2.38
C ARG A 98 2.28 -12.18 3.86
N GLU A 99 1.76 -13.29 4.37
CA GLU A 99 1.37 -13.43 5.78
C GLU A 99 2.56 -13.33 6.73
N TRP A 100 3.69 -13.89 6.33
CA TRP A 100 4.94 -13.75 7.04
C TRP A 100 5.34 -12.26 7.14
N VAL A 101 5.37 -11.51 6.03
CA VAL A 101 5.70 -10.07 6.06
C VAL A 101 4.78 -9.30 7.01
N LEU A 102 3.47 -9.53 6.97
CA LEU A 102 2.50 -8.86 7.84
C LEU A 102 2.81 -9.07 9.33
N LYS A 103 3.23 -10.29 9.70
CA LYS A 103 3.61 -10.64 11.07
C LYS A 103 4.97 -10.03 11.44
N THR A 104 5.95 -10.16 10.55
CA THR A 104 7.34 -9.72 10.77
C THR A 104 7.43 -8.21 10.93
N ILE A 105 6.72 -7.41 10.14
CA ILE A 105 6.76 -5.94 10.26
C ILE A 105 6.29 -5.47 11.64
N ASN A 106 5.27 -6.09 12.21
CA ASN A 106 4.81 -5.76 13.56
C ASN A 106 5.88 -6.05 14.62
N LYS A 107 6.69 -7.12 14.45
CA LYS A 107 7.83 -7.46 15.31
C LYS A 107 8.98 -6.46 15.15
N LEU A 108 9.23 -5.99 13.93
CA LEU A 108 10.35 -5.11 13.60
C LEU A 108 10.23 -3.68 14.14
N ASN A 109 9.03 -3.24 14.55
CA ASN A 109 8.82 -1.90 15.11
C ASN A 109 9.79 -1.58 16.26
N THR A 110 10.00 -2.54 17.17
CA THR A 110 10.89 -2.35 18.32
C THR A 110 12.37 -2.29 17.92
N SER A 111 12.80 -3.09 16.95
CA SER A 111 14.22 -3.15 16.54
C SER A 111 14.63 -2.01 15.61
N LEU A 112 13.69 -1.49 14.82
CA LEU A 112 13.93 -0.38 13.90
C LEU A 112 13.80 1.00 14.56
N GLU A 113 13.19 1.07 15.74
CA GLU A 113 12.74 2.32 16.39
C GLU A 113 11.79 3.10 15.47
N MET A 114 10.87 2.39 14.82
CA MET A 114 9.91 2.94 13.86
C MET A 114 8.52 2.44 14.18
N ASP A 115 7.51 3.30 13.99
CA ASP A 115 6.12 2.88 14.14
C ASP A 115 5.54 2.49 12.79
N LEU A 116 5.80 1.25 12.36
CA LEU A 116 5.36 0.73 11.07
C LEU A 116 4.04 -0.02 11.19
N MET A 117 3.32 -0.04 10.07
CA MET A 117 2.14 -0.87 9.84
C MET A 117 2.29 -1.57 8.49
N ALA A 118 1.93 -2.84 8.45
CA ALA A 118 1.81 -3.62 7.22
C ALA A 118 0.33 -3.97 6.96
N SER A 119 -0.10 -3.87 5.70
CA SER A 119 -1.48 -4.18 5.31
C SER A 119 -1.57 -4.76 3.89
N ILE A 120 -2.65 -5.51 3.63
CA ILE A 120 -2.96 -6.09 2.31
C ILE A 120 -3.72 -5.08 1.43
N SER A 121 -4.35 -4.07 2.06
CA SER A 121 -5.16 -3.10 1.33
C SER A 121 -4.28 -2.11 0.58
N ILE A 122 -4.51 -2.02 -0.73
CA ILE A 122 -3.93 -1.01 -1.62
C ILE A 122 -4.74 0.30 -1.56
N ALA A 123 -5.84 0.33 -0.79
CA ALA A 123 -6.67 1.52 -0.63
C ALA A 123 -6.01 2.51 0.35
N PHE A 124 -4.85 3.02 -0.03
CA PHE A 124 -4.45 4.33 0.44
C PHE A 124 -5.31 5.34 -0.33
N PRO A 125 -5.96 6.30 0.35
CA PRO A 125 -6.52 7.44 -0.35
C PRO A 125 -5.40 8.00 -1.22
N LYS A 126 -5.62 8.17 -2.53
CA LYS A 126 -4.66 8.95 -3.32
C LYS A 126 -4.60 10.32 -2.67
N THR A 127 -3.41 10.68 -2.22
CA THR A 127 -3.19 11.94 -1.54
C THR A 127 -2.40 12.88 -2.43
N PHE A 128 -2.84 14.12 -2.51
CA PHE A 128 -2.25 15.13 -3.35
C PHE A 128 -1.65 16.24 -2.49
N ILE A 129 -0.61 16.90 -2.98
CA ILE A 129 -0.03 18.04 -2.28
C ILE A 129 -0.69 19.30 -2.82
N CYS A 130 -1.28 20.11 -1.94
CA CYS A 130 -1.75 21.44 -2.29
C CYS A 130 -1.07 22.53 -1.47
N THR A 131 -0.82 23.67 -2.09
CA THR A 131 -0.22 24.85 -1.49
C THR A 131 -1.20 26.00 -1.47
N ILE A 132 -1.31 26.64 -0.30
CA ILE A 132 -2.20 27.78 -0.06
C ILE A 132 -1.35 28.94 0.43
N ASN A 133 -1.28 30.01 -0.36
CA ASN A 133 -0.56 31.23 0.00
C ASN A 133 -1.55 32.28 0.51
N LEU A 134 -1.32 32.78 1.72
CA LEU A 134 -2.06 33.87 2.33
C LEU A 134 -1.18 35.12 2.36
N SER A 135 -1.76 36.26 1.99
CA SER A 135 -1.11 37.57 2.16
C SER A 135 -1.03 37.94 3.65
N ALA A 136 -0.17 38.90 3.99
CA ALA A 136 0.05 39.35 5.37
C ALA A 136 -1.24 39.82 6.08
N GLU A 137 -2.20 40.35 5.33
CA GLU A 137 -3.48 40.85 5.83
C GLU A 137 -4.53 39.75 6.07
N ASP A 138 -4.32 38.57 5.48
CA ASP A 138 -5.24 37.43 5.55
C ASP A 138 -4.74 36.29 6.46
N ILE A 139 -3.62 36.48 7.17
CA ILE A 139 -3.04 35.47 8.06
C ILE A 139 -4.05 35.05 9.12
N ILE A 140 -4.23 33.74 9.21
CA ILE A 140 -5.10 33.10 10.18
C ILE A 140 -4.46 31.80 10.66
N THR A 141 -4.85 31.36 11.85
CA THR A 141 -4.43 30.06 12.39
C THR A 141 -4.86 28.92 11.47
N GLU A 142 -4.07 27.84 11.40
CA GLU A 142 -4.39 26.61 10.64
C GLU A 142 -5.84 26.13 10.87
N ASP A 143 -6.26 26.01 12.13
CA ASP A 143 -7.62 25.58 12.48
C ASP A 143 -8.72 26.49 11.91
N ALA A 144 -8.46 27.80 11.88
CA ALA A 144 -9.38 28.77 11.29
C ALA A 144 -9.38 28.67 9.76
N LEU A 145 -8.22 28.45 9.14
CA LEU A 145 -8.10 28.23 7.69
C LEU A 145 -8.91 27.02 7.26
N LYS A 146 -8.65 25.83 7.83
CA LYS A 146 -9.38 24.59 7.52
C LYS A 146 -10.89 24.77 7.70
N ARG A 147 -11.30 25.31 8.86
CA ARG A 147 -12.72 25.54 9.17
C ARG A 147 -13.41 26.51 8.21
N ARG A 148 -12.73 27.59 7.79
CA ARG A 148 -13.30 28.56 6.84
C ARG A 148 -13.38 27.96 5.45
N LEU A 149 -12.34 27.27 4.99
CA LEU A 149 -12.34 26.57 3.70
C LEU A 149 -13.51 25.58 3.60
N ALA A 150 -13.73 24.73 4.61
CA ALA A 150 -14.87 23.80 4.64
C ALA A 150 -16.23 24.49 4.63
N LYS A 151 -16.36 25.65 5.30
CA LYS A 151 -17.64 26.37 5.36
C LYS A 151 -17.94 27.18 4.11
N GLN A 152 -16.91 27.66 3.43
CA GLN A 152 -17.04 28.54 2.27
C GLN A 152 -16.96 27.80 0.93
N ASN A 153 -16.44 26.56 0.93
CA ASN A 153 -16.35 25.72 -0.26
C ASN A 153 -16.97 24.36 0.08
N LYS A 154 -18.09 24.06 -0.57
CA LYS A 154 -18.80 22.80 -0.36
C LYS A 154 -17.93 21.64 -0.83
N ASP A 155 -18.10 20.46 -0.22
CA ASP A 155 -17.48 19.21 -0.67
C ASP A 155 -15.94 19.12 -0.49
N LEU A 156 -15.31 20.08 0.19
CA LEU A 156 -13.94 19.94 0.70
C LEU A 156 -13.93 19.19 2.03
N SER A 157 -13.20 18.07 2.07
CA SER A 157 -13.02 17.26 3.28
C SER A 157 -11.86 17.79 4.13
N THR A 158 -11.86 19.09 4.44
CA THR A 158 -10.67 19.73 5.06
C THR A 158 -10.27 19.09 6.38
N GLU A 159 -11.17 18.44 7.12
CA GLU A 159 -10.85 17.74 8.36
C GLU A 159 -9.79 16.65 8.15
N GLU A 160 -9.84 15.96 7.01
CA GLU A 160 -8.90 14.92 6.58
C GLU A 160 -7.57 15.49 6.04
N TRP A 161 -7.49 16.80 5.81
CA TRP A 161 -6.27 17.42 5.31
C TRP A 161 -5.19 17.43 6.37
N THR A 162 -4.01 17.05 5.96
CA THR A 162 -2.84 16.97 6.83
C THR A 162 -1.87 18.08 6.49
N LEU A 163 -1.60 18.99 7.43
CA LEU A 163 -0.56 20.01 7.26
C LEU A 163 0.82 19.33 7.20
N LEU A 164 1.55 19.58 6.12
CA LEU A 164 2.93 19.11 5.94
C LEU A 164 3.92 20.13 6.50
N HIS A 165 3.75 21.41 6.15
CA HIS A 165 4.52 22.52 6.72
C HIS A 165 3.83 23.87 6.49
N ASN A 166 4.21 24.85 7.30
CA ASN A 166 3.88 26.27 7.14
C ASN A 166 5.20 27.04 7.04
N VAL A 167 5.33 27.89 6.01
CA VAL A 167 6.50 28.76 5.79
C VAL A 167 6.04 30.21 5.70
N LYS A 168 6.75 31.10 6.40
CA LYS A 168 6.57 32.55 6.25
C LYS A 168 7.17 33.04 4.93
N LEU A 169 6.42 33.85 4.21
CA LEU A 169 6.84 34.45 2.95
C LEU A 169 7.55 35.78 3.19
N GLU A 170 8.36 36.22 2.22
CA GLU A 170 9.17 37.45 2.32
C GLU A 170 8.31 38.72 2.43
N ASP A 171 7.11 38.70 1.85
CA ASP A 171 6.12 39.78 1.92
C ASP A 171 5.35 39.81 3.25
N GLY A 172 5.72 38.93 4.20
CA GLY A 172 5.06 38.79 5.48
C GLY A 172 3.84 37.88 5.46
N GLY A 173 3.48 37.28 4.32
CA GLY A 173 2.43 36.27 4.22
C GLY A 173 2.83 34.90 4.77
N GLU A 174 1.94 33.91 4.64
CA GLU A 174 2.18 32.52 5.04
C GLU A 174 1.78 31.55 3.93
N SER A 175 2.59 30.50 3.74
CA SER A 175 2.33 29.41 2.80
C SER A 175 2.07 28.13 3.57
N PHE A 176 0.86 27.60 3.42
CA PHE A 176 0.44 26.33 4.01
C PHE A 176 0.48 25.24 2.95
N VAL A 177 1.22 24.17 3.22
CA VAL A 177 1.29 23.01 2.33
C VAL A 177 0.57 21.84 2.98
N TYR A 178 -0.50 21.38 2.34
CA TYR A 178 -1.33 20.27 2.82
C TYR A 178 -1.18 19.04 1.93
N CYS A 179 -1.39 17.90 2.57
CA CYS A 179 -1.72 16.65 1.93
C CYS A 179 -3.25 16.49 1.97
N ILE A 180 -3.89 16.35 0.81
CA ILE A 180 -5.35 16.35 0.63
C ILE A 180 -5.84 15.07 -0.04
N ASP A 181 -7.10 14.73 0.17
CA ASP A 181 -7.76 13.59 -0.47
C ASP A 181 -8.16 13.85 -1.93
N GLU A 182 -8.36 12.77 -2.69
CA GLU A 182 -8.76 12.81 -4.11
C GLU A 182 -10.04 13.61 -4.35
N LYS A 183 -11.06 13.48 -3.48
CA LYS A 183 -12.30 14.24 -3.61
C LYS A 183 -12.08 15.75 -3.45
N SER A 184 -11.24 16.15 -2.48
CA SER A 184 -10.85 17.55 -2.33
C SER A 184 -10.07 18.07 -3.55
N LYS A 185 -9.15 17.27 -4.11
CA LYS A 185 -8.45 17.63 -5.36
C LYS A 185 -9.43 17.83 -6.51
N GLU A 186 -10.30 16.86 -6.77
CA GLU A 186 -11.29 16.93 -7.85
C GLU A 186 -12.16 18.18 -7.73
N HIS A 187 -12.57 18.54 -6.50
CA HIS A 187 -13.32 19.75 -6.25
C HIS A 187 -12.52 21.02 -6.57
N ILE A 188 -11.26 21.10 -6.12
CA ILE A 188 -10.38 22.24 -6.38
C ILE A 188 -10.13 22.39 -7.89
N GLU A 189 -9.91 21.29 -8.60
CA GLU A 189 -9.72 21.29 -10.06
C GLU A 189 -10.98 21.72 -10.79
N ALA A 190 -12.16 21.21 -10.39
CA ALA A 190 -13.45 21.62 -10.95
C ALA A 190 -13.75 23.12 -10.69
N ALA A 191 -13.21 23.69 -9.62
CA ALA A 191 -13.29 25.11 -9.29
C ALA A 191 -12.18 25.95 -9.95
N GLU A 192 -11.47 25.42 -10.97
CA GLU A 192 -10.35 26.08 -11.64
C GLU A 192 -9.25 26.56 -10.67
N LYS A 193 -8.96 25.77 -9.63
CA LYS A 193 -7.97 26.09 -8.59
C LYS A 193 -8.30 27.35 -7.76
N LYS A 194 -9.55 27.83 -7.79
CA LYS A 194 -9.99 29.02 -7.03
C LYS A 194 -10.94 28.60 -5.91
N LEU A 195 -10.59 28.93 -4.67
CA LEU A 195 -11.45 28.70 -3.50
C LEU A 195 -11.83 30.03 -2.85
N PHE A 196 -12.97 30.04 -2.18
CA PHE A 196 -13.40 31.15 -1.34
C PHE A 196 -12.73 31.05 0.04
N LEU A 197 -12.11 32.14 0.47
CA LEU A 197 -11.58 32.29 1.82
C LEU A 197 -11.83 33.71 2.32
N ASN A 198 -12.25 33.84 3.59
CA ASN A 198 -12.59 35.13 4.20
C ASN A 198 -13.67 35.87 3.39
N PHE A 199 -13.28 36.91 2.65
CA PHE A 199 -14.13 37.73 1.80
C PHE A 199 -13.56 37.85 0.38
N SER A 200 -12.69 36.93 -0.03
CA SER A 200 -12.01 36.94 -1.33
C SER A 200 -11.94 35.52 -1.93
N GLN A 201 -11.36 35.44 -3.14
CA GLN A 201 -10.95 34.18 -3.74
C GLN A 201 -9.44 34.04 -3.64
N ILE A 202 -8.99 32.85 -3.30
CA ILE A 202 -7.58 32.47 -3.24
C ILE A 202 -7.29 31.43 -4.32
N PHE A 203 -6.05 31.44 -4.81
CA PHE A 203 -5.56 30.42 -5.73
C PHE A 203 -4.90 29.29 -4.94
N ILE A 204 -5.21 28.05 -5.31
CA ILE A 204 -4.64 26.85 -4.72
C ILE A 204 -3.76 26.19 -5.77
N ASP A 205 -2.48 26.01 -5.45
CA ASP A 205 -1.63 25.20 -6.31
C ASP A 205 -1.72 23.73 -5.89
N ILE A 206 -1.78 22.83 -6.87
CA ILE A 206 -1.76 21.38 -6.65
C ILE A 206 -0.56 20.85 -7.41
N ALA A 207 0.32 20.15 -6.73
CA ALA A 207 1.46 19.51 -7.37
C ALA A 207 0.94 18.40 -8.30
N ASP A 208 1.40 18.41 -9.55
CA ASP A 208 1.13 17.33 -10.48
C ASP A 208 1.81 16.04 -10.00
N ASP A 209 1.13 14.90 -10.11
CA ASP A 209 1.74 13.58 -9.94
C ASP A 209 2.78 13.39 -11.06
N THR A 210 4.05 13.72 -10.78
CA THR A 210 5.19 13.38 -11.65
C THR A 210 5.61 11.93 -11.47
#